data_AF-T1J311-F1
#
_entry.id   AF-T1J311-F1
#
_cell.length_a   1.000
_cell.length_b   1.000
_cell.length_c   1.000
_cell.angle_alpha   90.00
_cell.angle_beta   90.00
_cell.angle_gamma   90.00
#
_symmetry.space_group_name_H-M   'P 1'
#
loop_
_entity.id
_entity.type
_entity.pdbx_description
1 polymer ?
#
loop_
_entity_poly.entity_id
_entity_poly.type
_entity_poly.pdbx_seq_one_letter_code
_entity_poly.pdbx_strand_id
1 'polypeptide(L)'
;MAGFVDRQFINSLLRHPDDRNNQDLNTIYYYLKRLEALAFVREPGLRALCKAVRYQHYEANDILYCRGELSTCWYILLSGSVFIDGSMFLPRS
;
A
#
# COMPACT_ATOMS: atom_id res chain seq x y z
N MET A 1 -19.33 -2.19 0.59
CA MET A 1 -18.69 -3.53 0.59
C MET A 1 -17.20 -3.30 0.65
N ALA A 2 -16.54 -3.61 1.76
CA ALA A 2 -15.08 -3.53 1.86
C ALA A 2 -14.51 -4.43 0.76
N GLY A 3 -14.00 -3.81 -0.31
CA GLY A 3 -13.65 -4.50 -1.54
C GLY A 3 -12.60 -5.53 -1.24
N PHE A 4 -12.88 -6.79 -1.60
CA PHE A 4 -11.91 -7.88 -1.57
C PHE A 4 -10.64 -7.38 -2.27
N VAL A 5 -9.57 -7.11 -1.51
CA VAL A 5 -8.30 -6.72 -2.11
C VAL A 5 -7.89 -7.86 -3.02
N ASP A 6 -7.65 -7.55 -4.29
CA ASP A 6 -7.42 -8.57 -5.31
C ASP A 6 -6.29 -9.50 -4.88
N ARG A 7 -6.56 -10.81 -4.83
CA ARG A 7 -5.56 -11.82 -4.45
C ARG A 7 -4.34 -11.77 -5.36
N GLN A 8 -4.53 -11.47 -6.65
CA GLN A 8 -3.43 -11.33 -7.58
C GLN A 8 -2.55 -10.13 -7.21
N PHE A 9 -3.15 -9.02 -6.80
CA PHE A 9 -2.41 -7.84 -6.32
C PHE A 9 -1.60 -8.15 -5.07
N ILE A 10 -2.19 -8.82 -4.06
CA ILE A 10 -1.47 -9.24 -2.86
C ILE A 10 -0.32 -10.18 -3.21
N ASN A 11 -0.56 -11.19 -4.05
CA ASN A 11 0.48 -12.13 -4.49
C ASN A 11 1.65 -11.42 -5.19
N SER A 12 1.37 -10.42 -6.03
CA SER A 12 2.42 -9.62 -6.68
C SER A 12 3.20 -8.74 -5.68
N LEU A 13 2.55 -8.23 -4.63
CA LEU A 13 3.22 -7.46 -3.59
C LEU A 13 4.03 -8.32 -2.61
N LEU A 14 3.64 -9.59 -2.39
CA LEU A 14 4.37 -10.55 -1.56
C LEU A 14 5.73 -10.94 -2.16
N ARG A 15 5.91 -10.78 -3.47
CA ARG A 15 7.22 -10.91 -4.10
C ARG A 15 8.13 -9.75 -3.71
N HIS A 16 9.38 -10.07 -3.40
CA HIS A 16 10.39 -9.05 -3.13
C HIS A 16 10.50 -8.10 -4.33
N PRO A 17 10.66 -6.77 -4.13
CA PRO A 17 10.58 -5.83 -5.24
C PRO A 17 11.58 -6.10 -6.38
N ASP A 18 12.76 -6.63 -6.06
CA ASP A 18 13.80 -6.99 -7.04
C ASP A 18 13.47 -8.26 -7.85
N ASP A 19 12.57 -9.11 -7.35
CA ASP A 19 12.18 -10.39 -7.98
C ASP A 19 10.87 -10.29 -8.78
N ARG A 20 10.27 -9.10 -8.88
CA ARG A 20 9.00 -8.90 -9.57
C ARG A 20 9.16 -8.99 -11.07
N ASN A 21 8.30 -9.78 -11.71
CA ASN A 21 8.25 -9.85 -13.16
C ASN A 21 7.34 -8.75 -13.75
N ASN A 22 7.32 -8.62 -15.08
CA ASN A 22 6.50 -7.61 -15.75
C ASN A 22 4.99 -7.74 -15.48
N GLN A 23 4.50 -8.96 -15.25
CA GLN A 23 3.09 -9.18 -14.91
C GLN A 23 2.78 -8.64 -13.51
N ASP A 24 3.65 -8.90 -12.52
CA ASP A 24 3.51 -8.36 -11.17
C ASP A 24 3.52 -6.83 -11.17
N LEU A 25 4.48 -6.23 -11.88
CA LEU A 25 4.59 -4.78 -11.99
C LEU A 25 3.36 -4.14 -12.64
N ASN A 26 2.77 -4.79 -13.65
CA ASN A 26 1.55 -4.32 -14.28
C ASN A 26 0.33 -4.46 -13.35
N THR A 27 0.18 -5.60 -12.65
CA THR A 27 -0.89 -5.79 -11.67
C THR A 27 -0.82 -4.71 -10.57
N ILE A 28 0.36 -4.47 -10.01
CA ILE A 28 0.58 -3.42 -9.01
C ILE A 28 0.25 -2.04 -9.59
N TYR A 29 0.75 -1.73 -10.80
CA TYR A 29 0.50 -0.45 -11.46
C TYR A 29 -0.99 -0.15 -11.63
N TYR A 30 -1.77 -1.10 -12.17
CA TYR A 30 -3.20 -0.90 -12.38
C TYR A 30 -3.97 -0.74 -11.07
N TYR A 31 -3.52 -1.40 -9.99
CA TYR A 31 -4.10 -1.18 -8.67
C TYR A 31 -3.76 0.21 -8.13
N LEU A 32 -2.48 0.59 -8.09
CA LEU A 32 -2.03 1.89 -7.58
C LEU A 32 -2.66 3.07 -8.35
N LYS A 33 -2.82 2.93 -9.66
CA LYS A 33 -3.47 3.94 -10.52
C LYS A 33 -4.93 4.23 -10.14
N ARG A 34 -5.62 3.27 -9.51
CA ARG A 34 -7.01 3.42 -9.07
C ARG A 34 -7.15 4.07 -7.70
N LEU A 35 -6.05 4.25 -6.97
CA LEU A 35 -6.09 4.84 -5.64
C LEU A 35 -6.17 6.37 -5.75
N GLU A 36 -7.23 6.97 -5.20
CA GLU A 36 -7.41 8.43 -5.21
C GLU A 36 -6.23 9.16 -4.57
N ALA A 37 -5.65 8.58 -3.51
CA ALA A 37 -4.47 9.12 -2.82
C ALA A 37 -3.24 9.25 -3.74
N LEU A 38 -3.20 8.54 -4.87
CA LEU A 38 -2.12 8.59 -5.85
C LEU A 38 -2.52 9.25 -7.18
N ALA A 39 -3.71 9.86 -7.26
CA ALA A 39 -4.23 10.43 -8.51
C ALA A 39 -3.33 11.54 -9.10
N PHE A 40 -2.56 12.24 -8.26
CA PHE A 40 -1.64 13.29 -8.69
C PHE A 40 -0.27 12.76 -9.16
N VAL A 41 0.02 11.47 -8.95
CA VAL A 41 1.30 10.87 -9.32
C VAL A 41 1.28 10.48 -10.79
N ARG A 42 2.18 11.08 -11.58
CA ARG A 42 2.31 10.77 -13.02
C ARG A 42 2.79 9.35 -13.24
N GLU A 43 2.50 8.80 -14.42
CA GLU A 43 2.83 7.41 -14.76
C GLU A 43 4.30 7.01 -14.48
N PRO A 44 5.34 7.80 -14.82
CA PRO A 44 6.72 7.43 -14.49
C PRO A 44 6.95 7.27 -12.98
N GLY A 45 6.32 8.11 -12.16
CA GLY A 45 6.36 8.01 -10.71
C GLY A 45 5.64 6.77 -10.20
N LEU A 46 4.45 6.47 -10.72
CA LEU A 46 3.71 5.25 -10.40
C LEU A 46 4.52 3.99 -10.76
N ARG A 47 5.16 3.98 -11.94
CA ARG A 47 6.03 2.87 -12.38
C ARG A 47 7.21 2.67 -11.43
N ALA A 48 7.82 3.75 -10.97
CA ALA A 48 8.89 3.69 -9.96
C ALA A 48 8.36 3.14 -8.62
N LEU A 49 7.18 3.59 -8.17
CA LEU A 49 6.53 3.07 -6.97
C LEU A 49 6.26 1.57 -7.05
N CYS A 50 5.83 1.05 -8.22
CA CYS A 50 5.58 -0.39 -8.41
C CYS A 50 6.82 -1.26 -8.13
N LYS A 51 8.02 -0.70 -8.31
CA LYS A 51 9.31 -1.36 -8.03
C LYS A 51 9.78 -1.20 -6.57
N ALA A 52 9.09 -0.41 -5.74
CA ALA A 52 9.52 -0.09 -4.39
C ALA A 52 8.51 -0.47 -3.31
N VAL A 53 7.20 -0.47 -3.61
CA VAL A 53 6.14 -0.77 -2.64
C VAL A 53 6.28 -2.20 -2.08
N ARG A 54 5.94 -2.38 -0.80
CA ARG A 54 6.05 -3.66 -0.08
C ARG A 54 4.73 -3.94 0.62
N TYR A 55 4.30 -5.20 0.63
CA TYR A 55 3.19 -5.63 1.47
C TYR A 55 3.68 -5.81 2.91
N GLN A 56 2.92 -5.28 3.87
CA GLN A 56 3.16 -5.46 5.29
C GLN A 56 1.84 -5.83 5.97
N HIS A 57 1.90 -6.78 6.88
CA HIS A 57 0.78 -7.21 7.71
C HIS A 57 1.12 -6.94 9.16
N TYR A 58 0.16 -6.38 9.90
CA TYR A 58 0.30 -6.01 11.29
C TYR A 58 -0.91 -6.53 12.06
N GLU A 59 -0.66 -7.02 13.27
CA GLU A 59 -1.70 -7.45 14.18
C GLU A 59 -2.31 -6.27 14.93
N ALA A 60 -3.44 -6.51 15.60
CA ALA A 60 -4.04 -5.50 16.45
C ALA A 60 -3.06 -5.05 17.55
N ASN A 61 -2.95 -3.73 17.73
CA ASN A 61 -2.05 -3.04 18.67
C ASN A 61 -0.57 -2.95 18.24
N ASP A 62 -0.20 -3.43 17.05
CA ASP A 62 1.13 -3.12 16.51
C ASP A 62 1.27 -1.62 16.24
N ILE A 63 2.43 -1.06 16.61
CA ILE A 63 2.74 0.35 16.42
C ILE A 63 3.42 0.54 15.07
N LEU A 64 2.80 1.31 14.18
CA LEU A 64 3.36 1.62 12.85
C LEU A 64 4.43 2.74 12.89
N TYR A 65 4.21 3.75 13.73
CA TYR A 65 5.14 4.85 13.97
C TYR A 65 4.78 5.59 15.27
N CYS A 66 5.77 6.21 15.92
CA CYS A 66 5.54 7.09 17.06
C CYS A 66 5.70 8.57 16.67
N ARG A 67 4.98 9.45 17.38
CA ARG A 67 5.12 10.90 17.23
C ARG A 67 6.53 11.34 17.62
N GLY A 68 7.20 12.07 16.72
CA GLY A 68 8.56 12.59 16.94
C GLY A 68 9.67 11.70 16.39
N GLU A 69 9.36 10.51 15.88
CA GLU A 69 10.31 9.66 15.18
C GLU A 69 10.48 10.09 13.71
N LEU A 70 11.68 9.85 13.17
CA LEU A 70 11.95 10.07 11.75
C LEU A 70 11.14 9.07 10.91
N SER A 71 10.22 9.57 10.08
CA SER A 71 9.48 8.74 9.14
C SER A 71 10.38 8.27 8.00
N THR A 72 10.55 6.96 7.86
CA THR A 72 11.33 6.34 6.77
C THR A 72 10.44 5.88 5.60
N CYS A 73 9.13 5.77 5.81
CA CYS A 73 8.17 5.33 4.81
C CYS A 73 6.77 5.91 5.06
N TRP A 74 5.88 5.66 4.09
CA TRP A 74 4.46 5.99 4.16
C TRP A 74 3.65 4.72 3.85
N TYR A 75 2.38 4.71 4.28
CA TYR A 75 1.52 3.53 4.20
C TYR A 75 0.24 3.82 3.41
N ILE A 76 -0.24 2.80 2.69
CA ILE A 76 -1.59 2.76 2.14
C ILE A 76 -2.31 1.63 2.88
N LEU A 77 -3.41 1.97 3.56
CA LEU A 77 -4.20 0.98 4.27
C LEU A 77 -5.09 0.20 3.28
N LEU A 78 -4.77 -1.08 3.05
CA LEU A 78 -5.51 -1.94 2.13
C LEU A 78 -6.75 -2.57 2.79
N SER A 79 -6.66 -2.92 4.06
CA SER A 79 -7.72 -3.56 4.84
C SER A 79 -7.55 -3.28 6.33
N GLY A 80 -8.63 -3.44 7.10
CA GLY A 80 -8.62 -3.25 8.55
C GLY A 80 -8.88 -1.80 8.95
N SER A 81 -8.26 -1.36 10.05
CA SER A 81 -8.33 0.01 10.56
C SER A 81 -7.04 0.39 11.26
N VAL A 82 -6.75 1.69 11.33
CA VAL A 82 -5.63 2.24 12.11
C VAL A 82 -6.13 3.27 13.10
N PHE A 83 -5.52 3.33 14.27
CA PHE A 83 -5.84 4.30 15.31
C PHE A 83 -4.77 5.39 15.33
N ILE A 84 -5.18 6.65 15.13
CA ILE A 84 -4.28 7.80 15.08
C ILE A 84 -4.91 8.90 15.95
N ASP A 85 -4.18 9.37 16.95
CA ASP A 85 -4.54 10.50 17.81
C ASP A 85 -6.00 10.49 18.32
N GLY A 86 -6.47 9.35 18.84
CA GLY A 86 -7.82 9.25 19.40
C GLY A 86 -8.91 8.85 18.38
N SER A 87 -8.58 8.75 17.10
CA SER A 87 -9.54 8.48 16.02
C SER A 87 -9.19 7.23 15.23
N MET A 88 -10.21 6.47 14.83
CA MET A 88 -10.04 5.29 13.97
C MET A 88 -10.25 5.66 12.50
N PHE A 89 -9.32 5.24 11.64
CA PHE A 89 -9.35 5.46 10.21
C PHE A 89 -9.52 4.13 9.48
N LEU A 90 -10.41 4.13 8.48
CA LEU A 90 -10.73 2.98 7.63
C LEU A 90 -10.18 3.21 6.22
N PRO A 91 -9.90 2.15 5.44
CA PRO A 91 -9.61 2.27 4.02
C PRO A 91 -10.73 3.06 3.34
N ARG A 92 -10.38 4.18 2.71
CA ARG A 92 -11.32 4.93 1.86
C ARG A 92 -11.28 4.32 0.46
N SER A 93 -12.46 3.93 -0.03
CA SER A 93 -12.71 3.41 -1.38
C SER A 93 -12.61 4.49 -2.43
#